data_AF-A0A2H1EGJ9-F1
#
_entry.id   AF-A0A2H1EGJ9-F1
#
_cell.length_a   1.000
_cell.length_b   1.000
_cell.length_c   1.000
_cell.angle_alpha   90.00
_cell.angle_beta   90.00
_cell.angle_gamma   90.00
#
_symmetry.space_group_name_H-M   'P 1'
#
loop_
_entity.id
_entity.type
_entity.pdbx_description
1 polymer ?
#
loop_
_entity_poly.entity_id
_entity_poly.type
_entity_poly.pdbx_seq_one_letter_code
_entity_poly.pdbx_strand_id
1 'polypeptide(L)' 'MSNPSRRKQSIITVMFLIAGFWGIFMGLIVFTKPNFILTALGMVNISLGIFLGFRILRKDKQELNRRK' A
#
# COMPACT_ATOMS: atom_id res chain seq x y z
N MET A 1 -12.68 17.68 -10.43
CA MET A 1 -11.87 16.82 -9.53
C MET A 1 -10.76 16.20 -10.36
N SER A 2 -9.53 16.70 -10.27
CA SER A 2 -8.41 16.24 -11.11
C SER A 2 -7.98 14.84 -10.69
N ASN A 3 -8.01 13.89 -11.63
CA ASN A 3 -7.53 12.53 -11.41
C ASN A 3 -6.06 12.61 -10.94
N PRO A 4 -5.71 12.13 -9.73
CA PRO A 4 -4.34 12.26 -9.23
C PRO A 4 -3.40 11.55 -10.19
N SER A 5 -2.29 12.22 -10.54
CA SER A 5 -1.34 11.71 -11.52
C SER A 5 -0.83 10.33 -11.10
N ARG A 6 -0.60 9.44 -12.07
CA ARG A 6 -0.14 8.05 -11.84
C ARG A 6 1.08 7.98 -10.91
N ARG A 7 1.99 8.94 -11.04
CA ARG A 7 3.14 9.12 -10.15
C ARG A 7 2.73 9.26 -8.68
N LYS A 8 1.74 10.10 -8.39
CA LYS A 8 1.22 10.29 -7.02
C LYS A 8 0.57 9.01 -6.49
N GLN A 9 -0.23 8.31 -7.29
CA GLN A 9 -0.84 7.04 -6.87
C GLN A 9 0.21 5.97 -6.57
N SER A 10 1.25 5.87 -7.39
CA SER A 10 2.37 4.94 -7.17
C SER A 10 3.16 5.28 -5.90
N ILE A 11 3.48 6.57 -5.68
CA ILE A 11 4.16 7.03 -4.45
C ILE A 11 3.34 6.70 -3.21
N ILE A 12 2.03 6.99 -3.23
CA ILE A 12 1.12 6.68 -2.11
C ILE A 12 1.12 5.17 -1.83
N THR A 13 1.05 4.35 -2.88
CA THR A 13 1.09 2.89 -2.78
C THR A 13 2.36 2.40 -2.07
N VAL A 14 3.53 2.91 -2.47
CA VAL A 14 4.82 2.55 -1.87
C VAL A 14 4.90 3.03 -0.42
N MET A 15 4.40 4.23 -0.10
CA MET A 15 4.33 4.73 1.27
C MET A 15 3.49 3.83 2.18
N PHE A 16 2.34 3.34 1.70
CA PHE A 16 1.50 2.41 2.46
C PHE A 16 2.19 1.07 2.73
N LEU A 17 2.95 0.55 1.77
CA LEU A 17 3.72 -0.68 1.94
C LEU A 17 4.85 -0.51 2.96
N ILE A 18 5.62 0.58 2.87
CA ILE A 18 6.71 0.87 3.81
C ILE A 18 6.15 1.09 5.22
N ALA A 19 5.10 1.90 5.36
CA ALA A 19 4.46 2.15 6.65
C ALA A 19 3.84 0.88 7.25
N GLY A 20 3.25 0.02 6.41
CA GLY A 20 2.70 -1.26 6.82
C GLY A 20 3.78 -2.23 7.31
N PHE A 21 4.87 -2.37 6.56
CA PHE A 21 6.01 -3.19 6.96
C PHE A 21 6.65 -2.69 8.26
N TRP A 22 6.81 -1.37 8.39
CA TRP A 22 7.32 -0.74 9.61
C TRP A 22 6.39 -0.95 10.82
N GLY A 23 5.07 -0.86 10.63
CA GLY A 23 4.09 -1.10 11.69
C GLY A 23 4.11 -2.54 12.21
N ILE A 24 4.23 -3.52 11.31
CA ILE A 24 4.37 -4.93 11.68
C ILE A 24 5.69 -5.17 12.41
N PHE A 25 6.79 -4.62 11.89
CA PHE A 25 8.12 -4.74 12.50
C PHE A 25 8.14 -4.17 13.92
N MET A 26 7.62 -2.95 14.10
CA MET A 26 7.50 -2.33 15.43
C MET A 26 6.59 -3.15 16.35
N GLY A 27 5.42 -3.57 15.88
CA GLY A 27 4.42 -4.29 16.70
C GLY A 27 4.85 -5.67 17.18
N LEU A 28 5.74 -6.34 16.44
CA LEU A 28 6.22 -7.69 16.75
C LEU A 28 7.63 -7.75 17.35
N ILE A 29 8.56 -6.90 16.90
CA ILE A 29 9.99 -7.04 17.25
C ILE A 29 10.41 -6.03 18.32
N VAL A 30 9.89 -4.81 18.29
CA VAL A 30 10.37 -3.73 19.16
C VAL A 30 9.65 -3.70 20.51
N PHE A 31 8.36 -4.07 20.54
CA PHE A 31 7.63 -4.17 21.79
C PHE A 31 7.86 -5.53 22.48
N THR A 32 8.37 -5.51 23.71
CA THR A 32 8.53 -6.69 24.59
C THR A 32 7.22 -7.40 24.93
N LYS A 33 6.08 -6.75 24.69
CA LYS A 33 4.75 -7.36 24.67
C LYS A 33 4.15 -7.17 23.26
N PRO A 34 3.74 -8.23 22.56
CA PRO A 34 3.23 -8.13 21.20
C PRO A 34 2.03 -7.18 21.17
N ASN A 35 2.17 -6.09 20.41
CA ASN A 35 1.18 -5.03 20.40
C ASN A 35 0.22 -5.27 19.24
N PHE A 36 -0.79 -6.11 19.48
CA PHE A 36 -1.70 -6.63 18.47
C PHE A 36 -2.34 -5.54 17.60
N ILE A 37 -2.68 -4.39 18.20
CA ILE A 37 -3.27 -3.24 17.51
C ILE A 37 -2.30 -2.68 16.46
N LEU A 38 -1.02 -2.52 16.83
CA LEU A 38 -0.02 -1.95 15.93
C LEU A 38 0.28 -2.90 14.76
N THR A 39 0.38 -4.20 15.04
CA THR A 39 0.57 -5.22 14.01
C THR A 39 -0.63 -5.31 13.06
N ALA A 40 -1.86 -5.23 13.58
CA ALA A 40 -3.08 -5.20 12.76
C ALA A 40 -3.14 -3.96 11.86
N LEU A 41 -2.80 -2.78 12.40
CA LEU A 41 -2.69 -1.54 11.60
C LEU A 41 -1.62 -1.66 10.51
N GLY A 42 -0.49 -2.30 10.81
CA GLY A 42 0.54 -2.62 9.82
C GLY A 42 0.02 -3.52 8.69
N MET A 43 -0.71 -4.58 9.03
CA MET A 43 -1.34 -5.47 8.03
C MET A 43 -2.40 -4.77 7.17
N VAL A 44 -3.20 -3.89 7.76
CA VAL A 44 -4.18 -3.07 7.02
C VAL A 44 -3.46 -2.16 6.02
N ASN A 45 -2.37 -1.50 6.43
CA ASN A 45 -1.58 -0.64 5.54
C ASN A 45 -0.94 -1.41 4.38
N ILE A 46 -0.39 -2.61 4.63
CA ILE A 46 0.11 -3.47 3.54
C ILE A 46 -1.03 -3.85 2.60
N SER A 47 -2.19 -4.24 3.13
CA SER A 47 -3.34 -4.65 2.32
C SER A 47 -3.84 -3.50 1.44
N LEU A 48 -3.92 -2.27 1.98
CA LEU A 48 -4.26 -1.06 1.23
C LEU A 48 -3.21 -0.74 0.17
N GLY A 49 -1.93 -0.86 0.49
CA GLY A 49 -0.83 -0.71 -0.46
C GLY A 49 -0.95 -1.70 -1.63
N ILE A 50 -1.10 -3.00 -1.35
CA ILE A 50 -1.26 -4.01 -2.40
C ILE A 50 -2.51 -3.73 -3.24
N PHE A 51 -3.63 -3.36 -2.62
CA PHE A 51 -4.88 -3.06 -3.33
C PHE A 51 -4.74 -1.85 -4.26
N LEU A 52 -4.11 -0.76 -3.79
CA LEU A 52 -3.83 0.42 -4.59
C LEU A 52 -2.89 0.09 -5.76
N GLY A 53 -1.82 -0.67 -5.50
CA GLY A 53 -0.89 -1.14 -6.53
C GLY A 53 -1.58 -2.00 -7.59
N PHE A 54 -2.40 -2.95 -7.17
CA PHE A 54 -3.21 -3.80 -8.07
C PHE A 54 -4.17 -2.97 -8.92
N ARG A 55 -4.82 -1.95 -8.33
CA ARG A 55 -5.72 -1.04 -9.04
C ARG A 55 -4.98 -0.22 -10.10
N ILE A 56 -3.74 0.22 -9.81
CA ILE A 56 -2.90 0.93 -10.78
C ILE A 56 -2.53 0.00 -11.94
N LEU A 57 -2.03 -1.21 -11.65
CA LEU A 57 -1.71 -2.24 -12.65
C LEU A 57 -2.90 -2.57 -13.56
N ARG A 58 -4.10 -2.67 -12.99
CA ARG A 58 -5.32 -2.96 -13.76
C ARG A 58 -5.72 -1.82 -14.69
N LYS A 59 -5.59 -0.57 -14.23
CA LYS A 59 -5.77 0.62 -15.08
C LYS A 59 -4.75 0.66 -16.20
N ASP A 60 -3.51 0.26 -15.92
CA ASP A 60 -2.43 0.25 -16.91
C ASP A 60 -2.69 -0.76 -18.03
N LYS A 61 -3.13 -1.98 -17.70
CA LYS A 61 -3.55 -2.98 -18.67
C LYS A 61 -4.69 -2.49 -19.58
N GLN A 62 -5.67 -1.79 -19.03
CA GLN A 62 -6.79 -1.26 -19.81
C GLN A 62 -6.36 -0.15 -20.76
N GLU A 63 -5.47 0.74 -20.32
CA GLU A 63 -4.95 1.82 -21.18
C GLU A 63 -4.06 1.29 -22.31
N LEU A 64 -3.25 0.24 -22.04
CA LEU A 64 -2.44 -0.43 -23.06
C LEU A 64 -3.32 -1.09 -24.12
N ASN A 65 -4.39 -1.80 -23.72
CA ASN A 65 -5.35 -2.41 -24.66
C ASN A 65 -6.10 -1.37 -25.50
N ARG A 66 -6.30 -0.15 -25.00
CA ARG A 66 -7.01 0.91 -25.74
C ARG A 66 -6.16 1.60 -26.81
N ARG A 67 -4.83 1.44 -26.75
CA ARG A 67 -3.87 1.98 -27.72
C ARG A 67 -3.45 0.97 -28.80
N LYS A 68 -3.96 -0.26 -28.72
CA LYS A 68 -3.68 -1.36 -29.64
C LYS A 68 -4.89 -1.61 -30.53
#